data_AF-A0A091RWK5-F1
#
_entry.id   AF-A0A091RWK5-F1
#
_cell.length_a   1.000
_cell.length_b   1.000
_cell.length_c   1.000
_cell.angle_alpha   90.00
_cell.angle_beta   90.00
_cell.angle_gamma   90.00
#
_symmetry.space_group_name_H-M   'P 1'
#
loop_
_entity.id
_entity.type
_entity.pdbx_description
1 polymer ?
#
loop_
_entity_poly.entity_id
_entity_poly.type
_entity_poly.pdbx_seq_one_letter_code
_entity_poly.pdbx_strand_id
1 'polypeptide(L)'
;CRTKPTDLVFIIDSSRSVRPHEFEKVKVFMSRVIEGLDVGPNSTRVGVINYASAVKNEFSLKTYQTKAALLQAVRRIEPLSTGTMTGLAIQFAISRAFSDSEGARVRSPNFNKVAIVVTDGRPQDGVQDVAARARAAGIEIFAIGVGRVDMHTLRQIASQPQDDHVDYVESYSVIEKLTHKFQEAFCGKSLPQPLGSSPRAARGCQQAFHMGDVCVTILHPSVSLFQGLGFLHRFPWYLSMNLLQPDLFTSEFVFHHHCCSCDSVVSHRMLLAQTAAIQLLFAQHHRMVSDLCATGDHDCEQICISTPGAYTCACKEGFTLNSDGKTCSACSGGSGSALDLVFLIDGSKSVRPENFELVKKFINQIVDSLEVSDKQAQVGLVQYSSSVRQEFPLGQFKSKKDIKAAVKKMAYMEKGTMTGQALKYLIDSSFSIINGARPGVPKVGIVFTDGRSQDYITDAAKKAKDLGFRMFAVGVGNAVEDELREIASEPVAEHYFYTADFRTISNIGKKLQMKICIEEDPCECKSIVKFQTKVEDLINSLQRKYILW
;
A
#
# COMPACT_ATOMS: atom_id res chain seq x y z
N CYS A 1 25.69 -5.28 -21.04
CA CYS A 1 26.30 -4.68 -22.24
C CYS A 1 27.82 -4.72 -22.12
N ARG A 2 28.59 -4.25 -23.12
CA ARG A 2 29.98 -3.79 -22.88
C ARG A 2 29.94 -2.32 -22.49
N THR A 3 30.25 -2.01 -21.24
CA THR A 3 30.39 -0.63 -20.79
C THR A 3 31.73 -0.06 -21.26
N LYS A 4 31.85 1.27 -21.38
CA LYS A 4 33.19 1.87 -21.39
C LYS A 4 33.88 1.54 -20.06
N PRO A 5 35.20 1.23 -20.03
CA PRO A 5 35.90 0.99 -18.78
C PRO A 5 35.85 2.22 -17.87
N THR A 6 35.18 2.09 -16.73
CA THR A 6 34.79 3.22 -15.86
C THR A 6 35.15 2.96 -14.41
N ASP A 7 35.60 3.99 -13.70
CA ASP A 7 35.71 3.99 -12.24
C ASP A 7 34.42 4.62 -11.67
N LEU A 8 33.54 3.79 -11.11
CA LEU A 8 32.26 4.21 -10.55
C LEU A 8 32.34 4.25 -9.02
N VAL A 9 31.95 5.36 -8.40
CA VAL A 9 31.81 5.47 -6.95
C VAL A 9 30.39 5.89 -6.60
N PHE A 10 29.67 5.05 -5.85
CA PHE A 10 28.42 5.47 -5.23
C PHE A 10 28.74 6.28 -3.96
N ILE A 11 28.02 7.38 -3.77
CA ILE A 11 28.10 8.26 -2.60
C ILE A 11 26.71 8.30 -1.98
N ILE A 12 26.46 7.36 -1.06
CA ILE A 12 25.11 7.11 -0.51
C ILE A 12 24.94 7.79 0.84
N ASP A 13 23.86 8.55 0.94
CA ASP A 13 23.37 9.11 2.18
C ASP A 13 22.80 7.99 3.06
N SER A 14 23.22 7.97 4.32
CA SER A 14 22.63 7.17 5.40
C SER A 14 22.45 8.01 6.66
N SER A 15 22.26 9.32 6.51
CA SER A 15 21.87 10.22 7.59
C SER A 15 20.51 9.84 8.19
N ARG A 16 20.17 10.43 9.34
CA ARG A 16 18.97 10.07 10.12
C ARG A 16 17.66 10.28 9.35
N SER A 17 17.64 11.11 8.30
CA SER A 17 16.47 11.20 7.41
C SER A 17 16.20 9.88 6.73
N VAL A 18 17.23 9.14 6.28
CA VAL A 18 17.11 7.82 5.65
C VAL A 18 16.87 6.73 6.71
N ARG A 19 15.64 6.21 6.81
CA ARG A 19 15.31 5.09 7.71
C ARG A 19 15.95 3.79 7.21
N PRO A 20 16.20 2.78 8.08
CA PRO A 20 16.81 1.51 7.68
C PRO A 20 16.11 0.82 6.49
N HIS A 21 14.77 0.83 6.43
CA HIS A 21 14.03 0.22 5.32
C HIS A 21 14.13 1.01 4.00
N GLU A 22 14.36 2.32 4.06
CA GLU A 22 14.64 3.18 2.89
C GLU A 22 16.07 2.95 2.41
N PHE A 23 17.02 2.80 3.33
CA PHE A 23 18.41 2.50 3.01
C PHE A 23 18.57 1.13 2.31
N GLU A 24 17.76 0.12 2.68
CA GLU A 24 17.69 -1.14 1.91
C GLU A 24 17.22 -0.93 0.46
N LYS A 25 16.38 0.06 0.16
CA LYS A 25 16.04 0.40 -1.24
C LYS A 25 17.23 1.00 -1.98
N VAL A 26 18.08 1.79 -1.31
CA VAL A 26 19.35 2.27 -1.89
C VAL A 26 20.29 1.10 -2.18
N LYS A 27 20.37 0.11 -1.28
CA LYS A 27 21.15 -1.13 -1.47
C LYS A 27 20.63 -1.98 -2.64
N VAL A 28 19.30 -2.07 -2.84
CA VAL A 28 18.69 -2.71 -4.02
C VAL A 28 18.98 -1.92 -5.31
N PHE A 29 18.85 -0.59 -5.29
CA PHE A 29 19.16 0.26 -6.44
C PHE A 29 20.62 0.12 -6.89
N MET A 30 21.59 0.24 -5.97
CA MET A 30 23.00 0.01 -6.25
C MET A 30 23.23 -1.39 -6.83
N SER A 31 22.59 -2.41 -6.26
CA SER A 31 22.69 -3.79 -6.74
C SER A 31 22.24 -3.92 -8.20
N ARG A 32 21.07 -3.37 -8.58
CA ARG A 32 20.57 -3.45 -9.96
C ARG A 32 21.38 -2.62 -10.96
N VAL A 33 21.97 -1.50 -10.55
CA VAL A 33 22.92 -0.77 -11.40
C VAL A 33 24.16 -1.64 -11.63
N ILE A 34 24.77 -2.18 -10.57
CA ILE A 34 25.93 -3.08 -10.65
C ILE A 34 25.65 -4.34 -11.47
N GLU A 35 24.43 -4.89 -11.42
CA GLU A 35 24.00 -6.02 -12.23
C GLU A 35 24.03 -5.75 -13.74
N GLY A 36 23.83 -4.49 -14.20
CA GLY A 36 23.93 -4.11 -15.61
C GLY A 36 25.37 -3.92 -16.14
N LEU A 37 26.33 -3.63 -15.26
CA LEU A 37 27.71 -3.27 -15.61
C LEU A 37 28.58 -4.46 -16.05
N ASP A 38 29.57 -4.21 -16.90
CA ASP A 38 30.72 -5.11 -17.09
C ASP A 38 31.75 -4.82 -15.99
N VAL A 39 31.81 -5.67 -14.96
CA VAL A 39 32.67 -5.49 -13.77
C VAL A 39 33.96 -6.28 -13.94
N GLY A 40 35.10 -5.62 -13.75
CA GLY A 40 36.41 -6.26 -13.79
C GLY A 40 37.56 -5.25 -13.70
N PRO A 41 38.81 -5.71 -13.46
CA PRO A 41 39.96 -4.83 -13.26
C PRO A 41 40.28 -3.96 -14.49
N ASN A 42 39.94 -4.45 -15.69
CA ASN A 42 40.14 -3.75 -16.96
C ASN A 42 38.87 -3.15 -17.56
N SER A 43 37.68 -3.48 -17.03
CA SER A 43 36.39 -2.90 -17.42
C SER A 43 35.91 -1.91 -16.35
N THR A 44 34.79 -2.17 -15.66
CA THR A 44 34.25 -1.27 -14.64
C THR A 44 34.74 -1.65 -13.24
N ARG A 45 35.29 -0.67 -12.52
CA ARG A 45 35.64 -0.76 -11.10
C ARG A 45 34.58 -0.04 -10.29
N VAL A 46 34.21 -0.58 -9.11
CA VAL A 46 33.14 -0.01 -8.28
C VAL A 46 33.61 0.17 -6.85
N GLY A 47 33.48 1.38 -6.31
CA GLY A 47 33.62 1.70 -4.88
C GLY A 47 32.31 2.23 -4.29
N VAL A 48 32.18 2.19 -2.97
CA VAL A 48 31.03 2.76 -2.25
C VAL A 48 31.50 3.58 -1.05
N ILE A 49 31.09 4.84 -1.04
CA ILE A 49 31.19 5.76 0.09
C ILE A 49 29.80 5.84 0.73
N ASN A 50 29.73 5.57 2.02
CA ASN A 50 28.56 5.70 2.86
C ASN A 50 28.74 6.91 3.78
N TYR A 51 27.80 7.85 3.84
CA TYR A 51 27.98 9.10 4.59
C TYR A 51 26.78 9.53 5.44
N ALA A 52 27.08 10.22 6.53
CA ALA A 52 26.15 10.94 7.38
C ALA A 52 26.88 12.16 7.99
N SER A 53 27.03 12.27 9.32
CA SER A 53 27.94 13.26 9.94
C SER A 53 29.43 12.94 9.71
N ALA A 54 29.73 11.68 9.39
CA ALA A 54 31.05 11.20 9.03
C ALA A 54 30.98 10.44 7.70
N VAL A 55 32.13 10.18 7.08
CA VAL A 55 32.24 9.50 5.79
C VAL A 55 32.98 8.17 5.97
N LYS A 56 32.37 7.07 5.53
CA LYS A 56 32.91 5.71 5.60
C LYS A 56 33.13 5.17 4.20
N ASN A 57 34.38 4.79 3.90
CA ASN A 57 34.73 4.07 2.68
C ASN A 57 34.40 2.58 2.89
N GLU A 58 33.24 2.12 2.43
CA GLU A 58 32.80 0.72 2.63
C GLU A 58 33.70 -0.25 1.86
N PHE A 59 34.07 0.13 0.64
CA PHE A 59 35.10 -0.51 -0.16
C PHE A 59 35.51 0.38 -1.33
N SER A 60 36.76 0.24 -1.79
CA SER A 60 37.32 1.04 -2.88
C SER A 60 37.42 0.29 -4.21
N LEU A 61 37.76 1.03 -5.26
CA LEU A 61 37.80 0.58 -6.66
C LEU A 61 38.70 -0.65 -6.91
N LYS A 62 39.66 -0.92 -6.02
CA LYS A 62 40.52 -2.12 -6.04
C LYS A 62 40.01 -3.32 -5.21
N THR A 63 39.05 -3.13 -4.30
CA THR A 63 38.70 -4.14 -3.28
C THR A 63 38.02 -5.37 -3.87
N TYR A 64 37.07 -5.18 -4.79
CA TYR A 64 36.30 -6.27 -5.39
C TYR A 64 36.37 -6.22 -6.91
N GLN A 65 36.86 -7.31 -7.50
CA GLN A 65 37.05 -7.43 -8.96
C GLN A 65 35.97 -8.29 -9.66
N THR A 66 35.01 -8.83 -8.90
CA THR A 66 33.91 -9.64 -9.44
C THR A 66 32.55 -9.09 -9.01
N LYS A 67 31.56 -9.17 -9.91
CA LYS A 67 30.19 -8.73 -9.67
C LYS A 67 29.56 -9.41 -8.45
N ALA A 68 29.76 -10.71 -8.28
CA ALA A 68 29.23 -11.46 -7.15
C ALA A 68 29.75 -10.95 -5.79
N ALA A 69 31.05 -10.64 -5.69
CA ALA A 69 31.64 -10.11 -4.46
C ALA A 69 31.16 -8.68 -4.15
N LEU A 70 31.05 -7.81 -5.17
CA LEU A 70 30.45 -6.48 -5.02
C LEU A 70 29.01 -6.55 -4.48
N LEU A 71 28.16 -7.39 -5.07
CA LEU A 71 26.76 -7.52 -4.66
C LEU A 71 26.64 -8.09 -3.23
N GLN A 72 27.54 -9.00 -2.81
CA GLN A 72 27.60 -9.47 -1.44
C GLN A 72 28.08 -8.38 -0.47
N ALA A 73 29.02 -7.53 -0.87
CA ALA A 73 29.50 -6.41 -0.08
C ALA A 73 28.42 -5.32 0.10
N VAL A 74 27.72 -4.94 -0.97
CA VAL A 74 26.62 -3.96 -0.93
C VAL A 74 25.53 -4.39 0.05
N ARG A 75 25.16 -5.67 0.08
CA ARG A 75 24.16 -6.22 1.02
C ARG A 75 24.58 -6.08 2.50
N ARG A 76 25.88 -6.00 2.79
CA ARG A 76 26.45 -5.88 4.15
C ARG A 76 26.67 -4.43 4.62
N ILE A 77 26.33 -3.43 3.81
CA ILE A 77 26.45 -2.02 4.22
C ILE A 77 25.37 -1.69 5.26
N GLU A 78 25.76 -1.00 6.33
CA GLU A 78 24.89 -0.56 7.44
C GLU A 78 24.81 0.98 7.48
N PRO A 79 23.66 1.59 7.84
CA PRO A 79 23.48 3.03 7.83
C PRO A 79 24.14 3.73 9.05
N LEU A 80 24.63 4.95 8.87
CA LEU A 80 25.35 5.73 9.89
C LEU A 80 24.44 6.62 10.77
N SER A 81 23.18 6.85 10.37
CA SER A 81 22.06 7.41 11.15
C SER A 81 22.31 8.75 11.88
N THR A 82 23.23 9.58 11.40
CA THR A 82 23.62 10.88 12.00
C THR A 82 23.20 12.08 11.15
N GLY A 83 23.95 13.18 11.09
CA GLY A 83 23.65 14.35 10.24
C GLY A 83 23.96 14.11 8.76
N THR A 84 23.96 15.15 7.93
CA THR A 84 23.98 15.04 6.46
C THR A 84 25.10 15.89 5.84
N MET A 85 26.33 15.38 5.81
CA MET A 85 27.53 16.11 5.34
C MET A 85 27.88 15.73 3.88
N THR A 86 27.01 16.10 2.94
CA THR A 86 27.16 15.76 1.52
C THR A 86 28.41 16.41 0.90
N GLY A 87 28.76 17.64 1.31
CA GLY A 87 29.98 18.31 0.85
C GLY A 87 31.25 17.57 1.26
N LEU A 88 31.32 17.11 2.51
CA LEU A 88 32.39 16.28 3.05
C LEU A 88 32.49 14.94 2.31
N ALA A 89 31.35 14.32 1.97
CA ALA A 89 31.30 13.07 1.20
C ALA A 89 31.87 13.23 -0.21
N ILE A 90 31.52 14.31 -0.92
CA ILE A 90 32.11 14.66 -2.23
C ILE A 90 33.60 14.98 -2.06
N GLN A 91 33.99 15.70 -1.00
CA GLN A 91 35.41 16.03 -0.74
C GLN A 91 36.26 14.78 -0.52
N PHE A 92 35.74 13.80 0.21
CA PHE A 92 36.35 12.49 0.44
C PHE A 92 36.43 11.66 -0.85
N ALA A 93 35.42 11.75 -1.72
CA ALA A 93 35.45 11.08 -3.02
C ALA A 93 36.62 11.58 -3.87
N ILE A 94 36.82 12.90 -3.94
CA ILE A 94 37.95 13.52 -4.66
C ILE A 94 39.30 13.11 -4.03
N SER A 95 39.45 13.27 -2.72
CA SER A 95 40.76 13.15 -2.06
C SER A 95 41.18 11.70 -1.78
N ARG A 96 40.23 10.77 -1.66
CA ARG A 96 40.50 9.38 -1.29
C ARG A 96 39.99 8.36 -2.29
N ALA A 97 38.67 8.28 -2.53
CA ALA A 97 38.12 7.17 -3.32
C ALA A 97 38.55 7.18 -4.80
N PHE A 98 38.72 8.37 -5.40
CA PHE A 98 39.26 8.53 -6.76
C PHE A 98 40.79 8.68 -6.82
N SER A 99 41.50 8.41 -5.72
CA SER A 99 42.97 8.35 -5.70
C SER A 99 43.51 7.01 -6.23
N ASP A 100 44.70 7.05 -6.81
CA ASP A 100 45.40 5.87 -7.31
C ASP A 100 45.65 4.85 -6.18
N SER A 101 45.85 5.35 -4.94
CA SER A 101 46.01 4.52 -3.73
C SER A 101 44.79 3.64 -3.42
N GLU A 102 43.61 4.04 -3.88
CA GLU A 102 42.34 3.30 -3.73
C GLU A 102 41.91 2.55 -5.00
N GLY A 103 42.78 2.51 -6.02
CA GLY A 103 42.56 1.75 -7.25
C GLY A 103 41.88 2.51 -8.37
N ALA A 104 41.77 3.84 -8.27
CA ALA A 104 41.38 4.66 -9.40
C ALA A 104 42.45 4.61 -10.51
N ARG A 105 42.02 4.86 -11.75
CA ARG A 105 42.88 5.03 -12.92
C ARG A 105 43.28 6.50 -13.07
N VAL A 106 44.44 6.72 -13.69
CA VAL A 106 44.83 8.07 -14.13
C VAL A 106 43.86 8.57 -15.20
N ARG A 107 43.49 9.84 -15.16
CA ARG A 107 42.55 10.48 -16.11
C ARG A 107 43.07 10.31 -17.54
N SER A 108 42.26 9.70 -18.41
CA SER A 108 42.55 9.56 -19.85
C SER A 108 41.27 9.56 -20.67
N PRO A 109 41.31 9.80 -21.99
CA PRO A 109 40.13 9.70 -22.87
C PRO A 109 39.46 8.32 -22.91
N ASN A 110 40.14 7.29 -22.41
CA ASN A 110 39.70 5.89 -22.44
C ASN A 110 39.02 5.43 -21.13
N PHE A 111 39.03 6.27 -20.08
CA PHE A 111 38.50 5.92 -18.75
C PHE A 111 37.66 7.05 -18.15
N ASN A 112 36.37 6.81 -17.90
CA ASN A 112 35.51 7.74 -17.16
C ASN A 112 35.72 7.57 -15.64
N LYS A 113 35.67 8.67 -14.88
CA LYS A 113 35.46 8.66 -13.42
C LYS A 113 34.05 9.18 -13.15
N VAL A 114 33.20 8.38 -12.52
CA VAL A 114 31.77 8.70 -12.32
C VAL A 114 31.39 8.58 -10.86
N ALA A 115 30.79 9.63 -10.30
CA ALA A 115 30.14 9.61 -8.99
C ALA A 115 28.62 9.57 -9.15
N ILE A 116 27.94 8.68 -8.41
CA ILE A 116 26.48 8.72 -8.23
C ILE A 116 26.20 9.10 -6.78
N VAL A 117 25.74 10.33 -6.56
CA VAL A 117 25.30 10.84 -5.25
C VAL A 117 23.82 10.50 -5.07
N VAL A 118 23.45 9.90 -3.94
CA VAL A 118 22.05 9.62 -3.56
C VAL A 118 21.76 10.25 -2.21
N THR A 119 20.79 11.16 -2.11
CA THR A 119 20.46 11.89 -0.87
C THR A 119 18.97 12.25 -0.78
N ASP A 120 18.40 12.27 0.44
CA ASP A 120 17.05 12.78 0.71
C ASP A 120 17.02 14.11 1.48
N GLY A 121 18.18 14.53 2.00
CA GLY A 121 18.31 15.64 2.92
C GLY A 121 18.66 16.97 2.25
N ARG A 122 18.63 18.03 3.05
CA ARG A 122 19.41 19.24 2.79
C ARG A 122 20.79 19.05 3.44
N PRO A 123 21.90 19.31 2.73
CA PRO A 123 23.23 19.19 3.30
C PRO A 123 23.41 20.20 4.43
N GLN A 124 24.19 19.81 5.42
CA GLN A 124 24.58 20.63 6.57
C GLN A 124 25.89 21.41 6.30
N ASP A 125 26.46 21.21 5.10
CA ASP A 125 27.70 21.79 4.61
C ASP A 125 27.61 22.28 3.15
N GLY A 126 28.62 23.03 2.70
CA GLY A 126 28.64 23.65 1.37
C GLY A 126 29.02 22.67 0.24
N VAL A 127 28.08 22.38 -0.66
CA VAL A 127 28.30 21.44 -1.79
C VAL A 127 28.86 22.07 -3.07
N GLN A 128 28.61 23.36 -3.32
CA GLN A 128 28.90 24.03 -4.59
C GLN A 128 30.39 23.95 -5.01
N ASP A 129 31.29 24.43 -4.15
CA ASP A 129 32.72 24.54 -4.50
C ASP A 129 33.40 23.18 -4.59
N VAL A 130 32.98 22.23 -3.75
CA VAL A 130 33.53 20.88 -3.76
C VAL A 130 33.06 20.08 -4.97
N ALA A 131 31.78 20.21 -5.37
CA ALA A 131 31.29 19.66 -6.63
C ALA A 131 31.99 20.31 -7.84
N ALA A 132 32.26 21.61 -7.80
CA ALA A 132 33.06 22.29 -8.83
C ALA A 132 34.48 21.72 -8.92
N ARG A 133 35.16 21.47 -7.79
CA ARG A 133 36.48 20.81 -7.76
C ARG A 133 36.44 19.37 -8.31
N ALA A 134 35.41 18.59 -7.98
CA ALA A 134 35.23 17.24 -8.52
C ALA A 134 35.04 17.24 -10.06
N ARG A 135 34.18 18.11 -10.58
CA ARG A 135 33.97 18.28 -12.03
C ARG A 135 35.25 18.72 -12.74
N ALA A 136 35.99 19.68 -12.17
CA ALA A 136 37.28 20.14 -12.72
C ALA A 136 38.34 19.02 -12.75
N ALA A 137 38.39 18.17 -11.72
CA ALA A 137 39.24 16.98 -11.67
C ALA A 137 38.89 15.94 -12.76
N GLY A 138 37.73 16.04 -13.39
CA GLY A 138 37.25 15.12 -14.43
C GLY A 138 36.39 13.99 -13.88
N ILE A 139 35.73 14.22 -12.74
CA ILE A 139 34.70 13.33 -12.20
C ILE A 139 33.34 13.80 -12.72
N GLU A 140 32.66 12.93 -13.45
CA GLU A 140 31.28 13.08 -13.91
C GLU A 140 30.33 12.78 -12.75
N ILE A 141 29.40 13.68 -12.42
CA ILE A 141 28.57 13.56 -11.20
C ILE A 141 27.10 13.48 -11.57
N PHE A 142 26.45 12.37 -11.20
CA PHE A 142 25.01 12.23 -11.21
C PHE A 142 24.48 12.47 -9.78
N ALA A 143 23.43 13.28 -9.64
CA ALA A 143 22.83 13.61 -8.35
C ALA A 143 21.37 13.14 -8.32
N ILE A 144 21.10 12.11 -7.52
CA ILE A 144 19.78 11.53 -7.30
C ILE A 144 19.23 12.09 -5.98
N GLY A 145 18.18 12.90 -6.09
CA GLY A 145 17.44 13.41 -4.95
C GLY A 145 16.20 12.58 -4.65
N VAL A 146 15.94 12.33 -3.37
CA VAL A 146 14.78 11.55 -2.90
C VAL A 146 13.91 12.40 -1.95
N GLY A 147 12.59 12.32 -2.07
CA GLY A 147 11.68 12.92 -1.07
C GLY A 147 11.77 14.45 -0.97
N ARG A 148 12.37 14.99 0.11
CA ARG A 148 12.35 16.44 0.44
C ARG A 148 13.68 17.16 0.22
N VAL A 149 14.44 16.69 -0.76
CA VAL A 149 15.63 17.33 -1.31
C VAL A 149 15.33 18.72 -1.91
N ASP A 150 16.35 19.58 -2.00
CA ASP A 150 16.30 20.82 -2.77
C ASP A 150 16.88 20.65 -4.18
N MET A 151 16.09 20.97 -5.20
CA MET A 151 16.51 20.90 -6.61
C MET A 151 17.62 21.90 -6.96
N HIS A 152 17.75 23.04 -6.26
CA HIS A 152 18.87 23.96 -6.49
C HIS A 152 20.18 23.33 -6.01
N THR A 153 20.18 22.74 -4.80
CA THR A 153 21.29 21.96 -4.24
C THR A 153 21.73 20.81 -5.15
N LEU A 154 20.80 20.00 -5.67
CA LEU A 154 21.15 18.93 -6.63
C LEU A 154 21.83 19.47 -7.90
N ARG A 155 21.33 20.59 -8.43
CA ARG A 155 21.89 21.27 -9.60
C ARG A 155 23.26 21.91 -9.33
N GLN A 156 23.61 22.20 -8.08
CA GLN A 156 24.97 22.58 -7.68
C GLN A 156 25.92 21.36 -7.62
N ILE A 157 25.42 20.17 -7.30
CA ILE A 157 26.19 18.92 -7.20
C ILE A 157 26.46 18.29 -8.57
N ALA A 158 25.43 18.16 -9.41
CA ALA A 158 25.48 17.41 -10.67
C ALA A 158 26.41 18.00 -11.75
N SER A 159 26.80 17.17 -12.71
CA SER A 159 27.47 17.58 -13.95
C SER A 159 26.50 18.29 -14.92
N GLN A 160 27.04 18.79 -16.03
CA GLN A 160 26.27 19.34 -17.15
C GLN A 160 26.23 18.34 -18.32
N PRO A 161 25.12 18.26 -19.08
CA PRO A 161 23.88 19.01 -18.90
C PRO A 161 23.08 18.49 -17.70
N GLN A 162 22.38 19.38 -16.99
CA GLN A 162 21.64 19.02 -15.77
C GLN A 162 20.50 18.02 -16.00
N ASP A 163 19.87 18.01 -17.17
CA ASP A 163 18.75 17.10 -17.46
C ASP A 163 19.19 15.62 -17.56
N ASP A 164 20.44 15.38 -18.00
CA ASP A 164 21.04 14.04 -17.97
C ASP A 164 21.52 13.64 -16.57
N HIS A 165 21.96 14.61 -15.76
CA HIS A 165 22.72 14.35 -14.52
C HIS A 165 21.96 14.59 -13.20
N VAL A 166 20.79 15.22 -13.22
CA VAL A 166 19.94 15.41 -12.04
C VAL A 166 18.71 14.52 -12.17
N ASP A 167 18.52 13.63 -11.20
CA ASP A 167 17.30 12.82 -11.07
C ASP A 167 16.59 13.16 -9.76
N TYR A 168 15.25 13.12 -9.79
CA TYR A 168 14.41 13.29 -8.63
C TYR A 168 13.38 12.18 -8.55
N VAL A 169 13.17 11.64 -7.34
CA VAL A 169 12.14 10.65 -7.04
C VAL A 169 11.40 10.99 -5.75
N GLU A 170 10.07 10.85 -5.76
CA GLU A 170 9.19 11.21 -4.65
C GLU A 170 9.43 10.39 -3.37
N SER A 171 9.96 9.17 -3.49
CA SER A 171 10.31 8.30 -2.37
C SER A 171 11.32 7.22 -2.75
N TYR A 172 11.95 6.61 -1.75
CA TYR A 172 12.83 5.46 -1.91
C TYR A 172 12.12 4.22 -2.47
N SER A 173 10.78 4.16 -2.46
CA SER A 173 10.05 3.05 -3.09
C SER A 173 10.16 3.02 -4.62
N VAL A 174 10.41 4.17 -5.25
CA VAL A 174 10.44 4.32 -6.72
C VAL A 174 11.84 4.64 -7.28
N ILE A 175 12.87 4.75 -6.45
CA ILE A 175 14.27 4.98 -6.87
C ILE A 175 14.76 3.90 -7.86
N GLU A 176 14.25 2.67 -7.72
CA GLU A 176 14.50 1.54 -8.63
C GLU A 176 14.12 1.82 -10.10
N LYS A 177 13.22 2.78 -10.38
CA LYS A 177 12.86 3.19 -11.75
C LYS A 177 14.07 3.79 -12.50
N LEU A 178 15.00 4.44 -11.78
CA LEU A 178 16.19 5.06 -12.36
C LEU A 178 17.22 4.04 -12.87
N THR A 179 17.13 2.76 -12.47
CA THR A 179 18.05 1.70 -12.89
C THR A 179 18.23 1.65 -14.41
N HIS A 180 17.16 1.81 -15.19
CA HIS A 180 17.25 1.74 -16.66
C HIS A 180 18.10 2.90 -17.24
N LYS A 181 17.88 4.14 -16.76
CA LYS A 181 18.67 5.32 -17.16
C LYS A 181 20.16 5.12 -16.94
N PHE A 182 20.55 4.62 -15.76
CA PHE A 182 21.96 4.35 -15.45
C PHE A 182 22.53 3.18 -16.26
N GLN A 183 21.74 2.14 -16.51
CA GLN A 183 22.16 1.05 -17.40
C GLN A 183 22.40 1.60 -18.82
N GLU A 184 21.48 2.38 -19.40
CA GLU A 184 21.65 3.01 -20.72
C GLU A 184 22.82 4.00 -20.79
N ALA A 185 23.05 4.80 -19.74
CA ALA A 185 24.16 5.76 -19.68
C ALA A 185 25.54 5.08 -19.73
N PHE A 186 25.72 3.96 -19.00
CA PHE A 186 26.98 3.22 -18.99
C PHE A 186 27.10 2.21 -20.14
N CYS A 187 25.97 1.71 -20.67
CA CYS A 187 25.90 0.87 -21.85
C CYS A 187 25.98 1.70 -23.14
N GLY A 188 27.20 2.01 -23.57
CA GLY A 188 27.46 2.71 -24.83
C GLY A 188 26.64 2.13 -25.98
N LYS A 189 25.81 2.99 -26.61
CA LYS A 189 24.85 2.61 -27.66
C LYS A 189 25.51 1.75 -28.73
N SER A 190 25.04 0.51 -28.87
CA SER A 190 25.36 -0.31 -30.04
C SER A 190 24.73 0.33 -31.27
N LEU A 191 25.55 1.00 -32.09
CA LEU A 191 25.16 1.40 -33.44
C LEU A 191 24.60 0.16 -34.17
N PRO A 192 23.43 0.26 -34.83
CA PRO A 192 22.97 -0.79 -35.73
C PRO A 192 24.03 -1.02 -36.79
N GLN A 193 24.49 -2.26 -36.95
CA GLN A 193 25.42 -2.59 -38.04
C GLN A 193 24.69 -2.35 -39.37
N PRO A 194 25.35 -1.73 -40.38
CA PRO A 194 24.79 -1.65 -41.72
C PRO A 194 24.48 -3.07 -42.23
N LEU A 195 23.27 -3.27 -42.75
CA LEU A 195 22.85 -4.56 -43.30
C LEU A 195 23.68 -4.89 -44.54
N GLY A 196 24.69 -5.73 -44.37
CA GLY A 196 25.48 -6.31 -45.47
C GLY A 196 24.56 -7.10 -46.41
N SER A 197 24.71 -6.86 -47.71
CA SER A 197 23.80 -7.37 -48.73
C SER A 197 23.99 -8.87 -49.00
N SER A 198 22.88 -9.62 -49.01
CA SER A 198 22.81 -10.97 -49.57
C SER A 198 21.48 -11.15 -50.33
N PRO A 199 21.49 -11.40 -51.66
CA PRO A 199 20.28 -11.43 -52.47
C PRO A 199 19.71 -12.85 -52.65
N ARG A 200 18.56 -13.12 -52.01
CA ARG A 200 17.46 -14.04 -52.40
C ARG A 200 16.29 -13.75 -51.44
N ALA A 201 15.18 -13.15 -51.89
CA ALA A 201 14.10 -13.76 -52.67
C ALA A 201 13.36 -14.87 -51.86
N ALA A 202 12.05 -14.77 -51.57
CA ALA A 202 11.09 -13.70 -51.89
C ALA A 202 9.79 -13.79 -51.04
N ARG A 203 8.95 -12.74 -51.16
CA ARG A 203 7.51 -12.61 -50.77
C ARG A 203 7.18 -12.29 -49.30
N GLY A 204 6.40 -11.21 -49.14
CA GLY A 204 5.17 -11.23 -48.33
C GLY A 204 5.20 -10.62 -46.93
N CYS A 205 5.27 -9.28 -46.83
CA CYS A 205 4.89 -8.59 -45.58
C CYS A 205 3.38 -8.32 -45.54
N GLN A 206 2.72 -8.65 -44.43
CA GLN A 206 1.64 -7.82 -43.86
C GLN A 206 1.50 -8.08 -42.35
N GLN A 207 0.99 -7.09 -41.61
CA GLN A 207 1.25 -6.92 -40.18
C GLN A 207 0.54 -7.93 -39.26
N ALA A 208 1.18 -8.23 -38.14
CA ALA A 208 0.55 -8.81 -36.95
C ALA A 208 0.51 -7.79 -35.82
N PHE A 209 -0.59 -7.73 -35.07
CA PHE A 209 -0.69 -7.02 -33.79
C PHE A 209 -0.49 -8.01 -32.63
N HIS A 210 0.20 -7.59 -31.58
CA HIS A 210 0.41 -8.38 -30.36
C HIS A 210 -0.62 -8.05 -29.28
N MET A 211 -1.33 -9.06 -28.77
CA MET A 211 -1.98 -9.01 -27.45
C MET A 211 -2.25 -10.43 -26.92
N GLY A 212 -1.64 -10.79 -25.78
CA GLY A 212 -1.90 -12.04 -25.04
C GLY A 212 -1.02 -13.24 -25.41
N ASP A 213 -0.63 -14.01 -24.39
CA ASP A 213 0.27 -15.17 -24.49
C ASP A 213 -0.46 -16.50 -24.70
N VAL A 214 -0.55 -16.98 -25.94
CA VAL A 214 -0.67 -18.42 -26.24
C VAL A 214 0.10 -18.73 -27.54
N CYS A 215 0.91 -19.80 -27.54
CA CYS A 215 1.49 -20.35 -28.75
C CYS A 215 0.86 -21.72 -29.03
N VAL A 216 0.18 -21.88 -30.17
CA VAL A 216 -0.48 -23.14 -30.56
C VAL A 216 0.07 -23.61 -31.90
N THR A 217 0.66 -24.81 -31.91
CA THR A 217 1.10 -25.47 -33.15
C THR A 217 0.01 -26.41 -33.63
N ILE A 218 -0.62 -26.12 -34.77
CA ILE A 218 -1.63 -26.99 -35.39
C ILE A 218 -1.03 -27.63 -36.64
N LEU A 219 -1.09 -28.96 -36.71
CA LEU A 219 -0.78 -29.73 -37.91
C LEU A 219 -2.08 -30.03 -38.68
N HIS A 220 -2.11 -29.68 -39.96
CA HIS A 220 -3.02 -30.25 -40.96
C HIS A 220 -2.35 -31.52 -41.55
N PRO A 221 -3.08 -32.51 -42.09
CA PRO A 221 -4.16 -32.35 -43.09
C PRO A 221 -5.47 -33.10 -42.72
N SER A 222 -6.56 -33.17 -43.51
CA SER A 222 -6.71 -33.08 -44.98
C SER A 222 -8.15 -32.78 -45.44
N VAL A 223 -8.30 -32.27 -46.68
CA VAL A 223 -9.40 -32.56 -47.65
C VAL A 223 -10.85 -32.22 -47.19
N SER A 224 -11.42 -31.06 -47.57
CA SER A 224 -12.23 -30.80 -48.81
C SER A 224 -13.74 -31.11 -48.65
N LEU A 225 -14.73 -30.51 -49.33
CA LEU A 225 -14.97 -29.25 -50.10
C LEU A 225 -16.52 -29.04 -49.94
N PHE A 226 -17.16 -27.85 -49.92
CA PHE A 226 -17.36 -26.85 -50.99
C PHE A 226 -18.10 -25.60 -50.41
N GLN A 227 -18.36 -24.60 -51.28
CA GLN A 227 -19.06 -23.31 -51.06
C GLN A 227 -20.55 -23.46 -50.63
N GLY A 228 -21.27 -22.46 -50.12
CA GLY A 228 -20.94 -21.05 -49.77
C GLY A 228 -22.18 -20.13 -49.69
N LEU A 229 -21.99 -18.80 -49.50
CA LEU A 229 -23.00 -17.71 -49.40
C LEU A 229 -23.91 -17.75 -48.14
N GLY A 230 -24.39 -16.65 -47.53
CA GLY A 230 -24.11 -15.20 -47.65
C GLY A 230 -24.90 -14.43 -46.55
N PHE A 231 -24.29 -13.56 -45.73
CA PHE A 231 -24.10 -12.09 -45.91
C PHE A 231 -25.24 -11.19 -45.32
N LEU A 232 -24.86 -10.07 -44.64
CA LEU A 232 -25.72 -8.95 -44.14
C LEU A 232 -26.59 -9.26 -42.87
N HIS A 233 -26.89 -8.34 -41.92
CA HIS A 233 -26.31 -7.03 -41.54
C HIS A 233 -26.74 -6.55 -40.12
N ARG A 234 -25.93 -5.66 -39.50
CA ARG A 234 -26.25 -4.55 -38.54
C ARG A 234 -27.16 -4.74 -37.29
N PHE A 235 -26.52 -4.65 -36.10
CA PHE A 235 -26.66 -3.60 -35.06
C PHE A 235 -27.76 -2.49 -35.19
N PRO A 236 -28.17 -1.78 -34.10
CA PRO A 236 -28.59 -2.18 -32.73
C PRO A 236 -29.69 -1.23 -32.11
N TRP A 237 -29.77 -1.14 -30.77
CA TRP A 237 -30.30 -0.07 -29.86
C TRP A 237 -31.52 -0.39 -28.94
N TYR A 238 -31.20 -0.54 -27.65
CA TYR A 238 -31.83 0.10 -26.45
C TYR A 238 -33.21 -0.30 -25.88
N LEU A 239 -33.23 -0.27 -24.54
CA LEU A 239 -34.23 0.17 -23.53
C LEU A 239 -35.68 0.53 -23.99
N SER A 240 -36.74 0.32 -23.19
CA SER A 240 -36.89 -0.34 -21.87
C SER A 240 -38.36 -0.29 -21.35
N MET A 241 -38.64 -1.00 -20.25
CA MET A 241 -39.72 -0.80 -19.27
C MET A 241 -41.11 -1.45 -19.48
N ASN A 242 -41.63 -1.92 -18.33
CA ASN A 242 -43.02 -2.03 -17.89
C ASN A 242 -43.92 -3.24 -18.27
N LEU A 243 -44.11 -4.08 -17.24
CA LEU A 243 -45.42 -4.42 -16.63
C LEU A 243 -46.53 -4.99 -17.55
N LEU A 244 -46.79 -6.30 -17.45
CA LEU A 244 -47.95 -6.85 -16.73
C LEU A 244 -47.91 -8.39 -16.67
N GLN A 245 -48.36 -8.95 -15.54
CA GLN A 245 -48.83 -10.34 -15.37
C GLN A 245 -50.36 -10.39 -15.67
N PRO A 246 -51.02 -11.56 -15.84
CA PRO A 246 -50.69 -12.87 -15.25
C PRO A 246 -50.94 -14.11 -16.15
N ASP A 247 -51.06 -15.26 -15.47
CA ASP A 247 -51.71 -16.52 -15.85
C ASP A 247 -50.92 -17.63 -16.56
N LEU A 248 -51.26 -18.86 -16.14
CA LEU A 248 -50.62 -20.13 -16.49
C LEU A 248 -51.44 -20.85 -17.57
N PHE A 249 -50.80 -21.70 -18.37
CA PHE A 249 -51.30 -23.06 -18.61
C PHE A 249 -50.15 -24.03 -19.00
N THR A 250 -50.42 -25.33 -18.94
CA THR A 250 -49.44 -26.43 -19.00
C THR A 250 -49.64 -27.35 -20.23
N SER A 251 -48.90 -28.47 -20.27
CA SER A 251 -48.72 -29.46 -21.37
C SER A 251 -47.82 -28.98 -22.55
N GLU A 252 -46.74 -29.64 -23.01
CA GLU A 252 -46.17 -31.01 -22.88
C GLU A 252 -46.61 -32.03 -23.98
N PHE A 253 -45.70 -32.95 -24.34
CA PHE A 253 -45.80 -34.06 -25.32
C PHE A 253 -45.84 -33.71 -26.84
N VAL A 254 -45.27 -34.48 -27.80
CA VAL A 254 -44.11 -35.43 -27.80
C VAL A 254 -43.68 -35.83 -29.24
N PHE A 255 -42.64 -36.70 -29.34
CA PHE A 255 -42.14 -37.52 -30.48
C PHE A 255 -43.18 -38.12 -31.48
N HIS A 256 -42.84 -38.78 -32.60
CA HIS A 256 -41.61 -39.48 -33.06
C HIS A 256 -41.53 -39.45 -34.62
N HIS A 257 -40.67 -40.15 -35.39
CA HIS A 257 -39.69 -41.26 -35.21
C HIS A 257 -38.47 -40.98 -36.14
N HIS A 258 -37.52 -41.84 -36.58
CA HIS A 258 -37.24 -43.30 -36.53
C HIS A 258 -35.67 -43.46 -36.54
N CYS A 259 -34.91 -44.46 -37.02
CA CYS A 259 -35.10 -45.76 -37.70
C CYS A 259 -33.84 -46.65 -37.56
N CYS A 260 -33.98 -47.97 -37.83
CA CYS A 260 -32.94 -49.00 -38.06
C CYS A 260 -31.92 -49.35 -36.93
N SER A 261 -31.41 -50.59 -37.01
CA SER A 261 -30.85 -51.35 -35.88
C SER A 261 -29.62 -52.20 -36.25
N CYS A 262 -28.86 -52.67 -35.25
CA CYS A 262 -28.03 -53.88 -35.28
C CYS A 262 -27.83 -54.43 -33.85
N ASP A 263 -27.79 -55.75 -33.69
CA ASP A 263 -27.70 -56.45 -32.39
C ASP A 263 -26.27 -56.81 -31.96
N SER A 264 -26.03 -56.85 -30.64
CA SER A 264 -25.22 -57.89 -29.95
C SER A 264 -25.34 -57.78 -28.43
N VAL A 265 -25.28 -58.91 -27.71
CA VAL A 265 -25.72 -59.04 -26.31
C VAL A 265 -24.55 -59.20 -25.32
N VAL A 266 -24.50 -58.38 -24.25
CA VAL A 266 -23.79 -58.72 -22.99
C VAL A 266 -24.59 -58.30 -21.74
N SER A 267 -25.22 -59.30 -21.12
CA SER A 267 -25.46 -59.50 -19.67
C SER A 267 -25.85 -58.34 -18.73
N HIS A 268 -27.13 -58.35 -18.34
CA HIS A 268 -27.69 -57.99 -17.03
C HIS A 268 -26.76 -57.45 -15.91
N ARG A 269 -26.88 -56.15 -15.59
CA ARG A 269 -27.06 -55.70 -14.19
C ARG A 269 -27.76 -54.35 -13.98
N MET A 270 -28.65 -53.95 -14.90
CA MET A 270 -29.36 -52.66 -14.85
C MET A 270 -30.88 -52.82 -15.01
N LEU A 271 -31.54 -53.57 -14.11
CA LEU A 271 -33.01 -53.75 -14.14
C LEU A 271 -33.66 -54.00 -12.76
N LEU A 272 -33.19 -53.33 -11.70
CA LEU A 272 -33.80 -53.41 -10.36
C LEU A 272 -33.81 -52.07 -9.58
N ALA A 273 -33.74 -50.92 -10.29
CA ALA A 273 -33.66 -49.59 -9.66
C ALA A 273 -34.49 -48.49 -10.34
N GLN A 274 -35.27 -48.78 -11.40
CA GLN A 274 -36.01 -47.76 -12.17
C GLN A 274 -37.54 -47.74 -11.95
N THR A 275 -38.08 -48.58 -11.07
CA THR A 275 -39.50 -48.54 -10.66
C THR A 275 -39.72 -47.95 -9.25
N ALA A 276 -38.66 -47.76 -8.45
CA ALA A 276 -38.77 -47.15 -7.11
C ALA A 276 -38.51 -45.62 -7.10
N ALA A 277 -37.64 -45.12 -7.99
CA ALA A 277 -37.26 -43.71 -8.00
C ALA A 277 -38.39 -42.76 -8.46
N ILE A 278 -39.21 -43.19 -9.43
CA ILE A 278 -40.24 -42.32 -10.03
C ILE A 278 -41.49 -42.21 -9.14
N GLN A 279 -41.85 -43.26 -8.39
CA GLN A 279 -42.93 -43.17 -7.39
C GLN A 279 -42.55 -42.36 -6.14
N LEU A 280 -41.25 -42.16 -5.85
CA LEU A 280 -40.81 -41.19 -4.83
C LEU A 280 -40.83 -39.74 -5.33
N LEU A 281 -40.61 -39.50 -6.62
CA LEU A 281 -40.62 -38.15 -7.21
C LEU A 281 -42.03 -37.57 -7.38
N PHE A 282 -43.06 -38.41 -7.60
CA PHE A 282 -44.46 -37.97 -7.69
C PHE A 282 -45.22 -37.94 -6.35
N ALA A 283 -44.58 -38.30 -5.22
CA ALA A 283 -45.21 -38.34 -3.90
C ALA A 283 -44.91 -37.14 -2.99
N GLN A 284 -44.12 -36.14 -3.44
CA GLN A 284 -43.78 -34.96 -2.62
C GLN A 284 -44.03 -33.59 -3.30
N HIS A 285 -44.58 -33.55 -4.51
CA HIS A 285 -44.95 -32.28 -5.16
C HIS A 285 -46.28 -31.69 -4.65
N HIS A 286 -46.44 -31.63 -3.32
CA HIS A 286 -47.46 -30.83 -2.65
C HIS A 286 -47.02 -30.35 -1.25
N ARG A 287 -45.78 -29.85 -1.16
CA ARG A 287 -45.50 -28.74 -0.23
C ARG A 287 -45.41 -27.45 -1.03
N MET A 288 -46.41 -26.59 -0.88
CA MET A 288 -46.19 -25.17 -1.11
C MET A 288 -45.02 -24.74 -0.24
N VAL A 289 -44.01 -24.09 -0.83
CA VAL A 289 -43.13 -23.22 -0.06
C VAL A 289 -43.98 -22.02 0.30
N SER A 290 -44.71 -22.13 1.41
CA SER A 290 -45.50 -21.03 1.95
C SER A 290 -44.56 -19.88 2.26
N ASP A 291 -44.79 -18.73 1.64
CA ASP A 291 -44.17 -17.48 2.04
C ASP A 291 -44.73 -17.11 3.43
N LEU A 292 -43.98 -17.48 4.48
CA LEU A 292 -44.38 -17.31 5.88
C LEU A 292 -44.41 -15.83 6.28
N CYS A 293 -43.69 -14.97 5.56
CA CYS A 293 -43.85 -13.52 5.70
C CYS A 293 -45.20 -13.05 5.09
N ALA A 294 -45.65 -13.65 3.99
CA ALA A 294 -46.94 -13.32 3.39
C ALA A 294 -48.16 -13.92 4.12
N THR A 295 -48.00 -14.92 5.01
CA THR A 295 -49.12 -15.39 5.86
C THR A 295 -49.40 -14.47 7.05
N GLY A 296 -48.45 -13.60 7.42
CA GLY A 296 -48.53 -12.74 8.61
C GLY A 296 -48.37 -13.48 9.94
N ASP A 297 -48.17 -14.80 9.93
CA ASP A 297 -47.98 -15.65 11.12
C ASP A 297 -46.48 -15.74 11.46
N HIS A 298 -45.87 -14.57 11.67
CA HIS A 298 -44.45 -14.41 11.99
C HIS A 298 -44.24 -13.40 13.12
N ASP A 299 -43.22 -13.62 13.95
CA ASP A 299 -42.94 -12.77 15.13
C ASP A 299 -41.75 -11.79 14.95
N CYS A 300 -41.31 -11.58 13.70
CA CYS A 300 -40.38 -10.52 13.35
C CYS A 300 -40.97 -9.12 13.58
N GLU A 301 -40.27 -8.26 14.33
CA GLU A 301 -40.75 -6.92 14.68
C GLU A 301 -40.78 -5.94 13.49
N GLN A 302 -39.82 -6.02 12.56
CA GLN A 302 -39.61 -4.97 11.55
C GLN A 302 -39.58 -5.42 10.09
N ILE A 303 -38.80 -6.45 9.78
CA ILE A 303 -38.68 -7.06 8.45
C ILE A 303 -38.68 -8.57 8.63
N CYS A 304 -39.53 -9.26 7.87
CA CYS A 304 -39.52 -10.71 7.72
C CYS A 304 -38.91 -11.04 6.35
N ILE A 305 -38.01 -12.02 6.29
CA ILE A 305 -37.38 -12.52 5.07
C ILE A 305 -37.72 -14.00 4.93
N SER A 306 -38.56 -14.34 3.95
CA SER A 306 -38.95 -15.73 3.68
C SER A 306 -37.80 -16.52 3.07
N THR A 307 -37.64 -17.75 3.53
CA THR A 307 -36.67 -18.74 3.04
C THR A 307 -37.40 -20.07 2.76
N PRO A 308 -36.82 -21.02 2.00
CA PRO A 308 -37.54 -22.25 1.64
C PRO A 308 -37.96 -23.12 2.84
N GLY A 309 -39.18 -22.91 3.34
CA GLY A 309 -39.76 -23.62 4.49
C GLY A 309 -39.54 -22.96 5.86
N ALA A 310 -39.01 -21.73 5.93
CA ALA A 310 -38.78 -20.97 7.16
C ALA A 310 -38.76 -19.46 6.91
N TYR A 311 -38.61 -18.64 7.95
CA TYR A 311 -38.31 -17.21 7.82
C TYR A 311 -37.16 -16.80 8.73
N THR A 312 -36.51 -15.69 8.40
CA THR A 312 -35.56 -14.98 9.28
C THR A 312 -35.99 -13.54 9.44
N CYS A 313 -35.73 -12.95 10.60
CA CYS A 313 -36.05 -11.57 10.88
C CYS A 313 -34.85 -10.66 10.58
N ALA A 314 -35.15 -9.42 10.18
CA ALA A 314 -34.17 -8.37 9.96
C ALA A 314 -34.74 -7.02 10.41
N CYS A 315 -33.86 -6.03 10.54
CA CYS A 315 -34.21 -4.70 11.05
C CYS A 315 -34.00 -3.62 9.98
N LYS A 316 -34.68 -2.49 10.15
CA LYS A 316 -34.59 -1.34 9.22
C LYS A 316 -33.28 -0.57 9.47
N GLU A 317 -32.90 0.28 8.53
CA GLU A 317 -31.67 1.09 8.64
C GLU A 317 -31.67 1.90 9.95
N GLY A 318 -30.63 1.73 10.76
CA GLY A 318 -30.56 2.29 12.11
C GLY A 318 -31.18 1.44 13.22
N PHE A 319 -31.33 0.12 13.03
CA PHE A 319 -31.74 -0.85 14.05
C PHE A 319 -30.91 -2.15 13.96
N THR A 320 -30.67 -2.84 15.08
CA THR A 320 -29.99 -4.14 15.16
C THR A 320 -30.90 -5.25 15.71
N LEU A 321 -30.72 -6.47 15.21
CA LEU A 321 -31.51 -7.63 15.62
C LEU A 321 -31.04 -8.15 16.98
N ASN A 322 -31.99 -8.37 17.89
CA ASN A 322 -31.71 -8.85 19.25
C ASN A 322 -31.40 -10.36 19.26
N SER A 323 -30.90 -10.84 20.39
CA SER A 323 -30.51 -12.26 20.60
C SER A 323 -31.67 -13.26 20.64
N ASP A 324 -32.93 -12.78 20.58
CA ASP A 324 -34.11 -13.61 20.33
C ASP A 324 -34.30 -13.94 18.83
N GLY A 325 -33.53 -13.30 17.95
CA GLY A 325 -33.61 -13.42 16.51
C GLY A 325 -34.84 -12.77 15.88
N LYS A 326 -35.57 -11.92 16.61
CA LYS A 326 -36.95 -11.49 16.28
C LYS A 326 -37.22 -10.00 16.51
N THR A 327 -36.78 -9.46 17.65
CA THR A 327 -36.97 -8.03 17.99
C THR A 327 -35.79 -7.18 17.55
N CYS A 328 -36.01 -5.88 17.38
CA CYS A 328 -35.08 -4.95 16.75
C CYS A 328 -34.82 -3.73 17.63
N SER A 329 -33.67 -3.69 18.30
CA SER A 329 -33.26 -2.52 19.08
C SER A 329 -32.86 -1.37 18.16
N ALA A 330 -33.31 -0.15 18.47
CA ALA A 330 -32.84 1.04 17.75
C ALA A 330 -31.34 1.24 17.95
N CYS A 331 -30.62 1.60 16.89
CA CYS A 331 -29.24 2.11 16.93
C CYS A 331 -29.22 3.52 17.54
N SER A 332 -29.62 3.59 18.81
CA SER A 332 -29.22 4.65 19.72
C SER A 332 -27.70 4.70 19.70
N GLY A 333 -27.12 5.75 19.12
CA GLY A 333 -25.67 5.88 18.97
C GLY A 333 -24.97 5.94 20.33
N GLY A 334 -24.56 4.76 20.82
CA GLY A 334 -24.01 4.57 22.15
C GLY A 334 -24.97 3.87 23.13
N SER A 335 -25.12 2.55 23.02
CA SER A 335 -25.57 1.74 24.16
C SER A 335 -24.40 1.53 25.14
N GLY A 336 -24.15 2.53 25.99
CA GLY A 336 -23.45 2.39 27.27
C GLY A 336 -21.97 1.98 27.29
N SER A 337 -21.31 1.71 26.16
CA SER A 337 -19.90 1.28 26.14
C SER A 337 -18.96 2.40 26.62
N ALA A 338 -18.24 2.15 27.72
CA ALA A 338 -17.19 3.04 28.21
C ALA A 338 -16.01 3.13 27.21
N LEU A 339 -15.42 4.31 27.07
CA LEU A 339 -14.29 4.55 26.16
C LEU A 339 -13.29 5.55 26.75
N ASP A 340 -12.00 5.23 26.74
CA ASP A 340 -10.91 6.18 27.03
C ASP A 340 -10.27 6.64 25.72
N LEU A 341 -10.52 7.89 25.32
CA LEU A 341 -10.01 8.49 24.08
C LEU A 341 -8.90 9.50 24.39
N VAL A 342 -7.72 9.37 23.78
CA VAL A 342 -6.65 10.37 23.87
C VAL A 342 -6.23 10.86 22.49
N PHE A 343 -6.25 12.18 22.32
CA PHE A 343 -5.69 12.85 21.15
C PHE A 343 -4.20 13.15 21.36
N LEU A 344 -3.37 12.80 20.38
CA LEU A 344 -1.97 13.20 20.24
C LEU A 344 -1.88 14.17 19.07
N ILE A 345 -1.72 15.46 19.36
CA ILE A 345 -1.84 16.54 18.37
C ILE A 345 -0.48 17.16 18.09
N ASP A 346 -0.03 17.04 16.84
CA ASP A 346 1.12 17.79 16.34
C ASP A 346 0.85 19.30 16.38
N GLY A 347 1.69 20.01 17.14
CA GLY A 347 1.77 21.46 17.26
C GLY A 347 3.11 22.01 16.76
N SER A 348 3.83 21.25 15.92
CA SER A 348 5.10 21.63 15.31
C SER A 348 4.95 22.77 14.30
N LYS A 349 6.09 23.38 13.97
CA LYS A 349 6.18 24.58 13.11
C LYS A 349 5.67 24.35 11.68
N SER A 350 5.67 23.12 11.16
CA SER A 350 5.20 22.80 9.82
C SER A 350 3.69 22.99 9.66
N VAL A 351 2.92 22.67 10.71
CA VAL A 351 1.45 22.79 10.76
C VAL A 351 1.01 24.22 10.42
N ARG A 352 1.63 25.22 11.06
CA ARG A 352 1.29 26.67 11.05
C ARG A 352 0.05 27.05 11.88
N PRO A 353 0.00 28.28 12.46
CA PRO A 353 -1.11 28.72 13.30
C PRO A 353 -2.49 28.66 12.61
N GLU A 354 -2.56 29.03 11.33
CA GLU A 354 -3.82 29.07 10.57
C GLU A 354 -4.45 27.69 10.38
N ASN A 355 -3.63 26.65 10.24
CA ASN A 355 -4.08 25.26 10.16
C ASN A 355 -4.30 24.66 11.54
N PHE A 356 -3.57 25.08 12.57
CA PHE A 356 -3.78 24.62 13.94
C PHE A 356 -5.21 24.95 14.45
N GLU A 357 -5.78 26.08 14.02
CA GLU A 357 -7.20 26.40 14.25
C GLU A 357 -8.19 25.50 13.46
N LEU A 358 -7.74 24.84 12.37
CA LEU A 358 -8.50 23.77 11.70
C LEU A 358 -8.38 22.44 12.46
N VAL A 359 -7.21 22.14 13.04
CA VAL A 359 -7.01 20.97 13.91
C VAL A 359 -7.88 21.06 15.18
N LYS A 360 -7.96 22.25 15.81
CA LYS A 360 -8.92 22.50 16.91
C LYS A 360 -10.38 22.24 16.52
N LYS A 361 -10.78 22.61 15.29
CA LYS A 361 -12.14 22.33 14.79
C LYS A 361 -12.36 20.83 14.55
N PHE A 362 -11.37 20.11 14.03
CA PHE A 362 -11.40 18.66 13.87
C PHE A 362 -11.56 17.93 15.21
N ILE A 363 -10.78 18.29 16.24
CA ILE A 363 -10.91 17.72 17.60
C ILE A 363 -12.33 17.96 18.14
N ASN A 364 -12.83 19.19 18.03
CA ASN A 364 -14.18 19.54 18.45
C ASN A 364 -15.27 18.75 17.70
N GLN A 365 -15.09 18.50 16.40
CA GLN A 365 -15.99 17.68 15.58
C GLN A 365 -16.05 16.23 16.06
N ILE A 366 -14.92 15.63 16.46
CA ILE A 366 -14.92 14.28 17.07
C ILE A 366 -15.59 14.32 18.45
N VAL A 367 -15.26 15.29 19.30
CA VAL A 367 -15.87 15.43 20.65
C VAL A 367 -17.39 15.60 20.58
N ASP A 368 -17.92 16.22 19.51
CA ASP A 368 -19.35 16.37 19.31
C ASP A 368 -20.10 15.05 19.03
N SER A 369 -19.44 13.99 18.53
CA SER A 369 -20.09 12.69 18.30
C SER A 369 -20.04 11.70 19.47
N LEU A 370 -19.15 11.92 20.44
CA LEU A 370 -19.00 11.04 21.61
C LEU A 370 -20.13 11.26 22.62
N GLU A 371 -20.35 10.32 23.55
CA GLU A 371 -21.13 10.60 24.76
C GLU A 371 -20.19 10.80 25.94
N VAL A 372 -19.91 12.05 26.30
CA VAL A 372 -18.91 12.39 27.32
C VAL A 372 -19.52 12.36 28.71
N SER A 373 -19.05 11.44 29.57
CA SER A 373 -19.41 11.35 30.98
C SER A 373 -18.39 10.53 31.76
N ASP A 374 -18.54 10.44 33.09
CA ASP A 374 -17.74 9.52 33.92
C ASP A 374 -17.90 8.04 33.53
N LYS A 375 -19.08 7.67 33.01
CA LYS A 375 -19.46 6.28 32.70
C LYS A 375 -19.19 5.89 31.25
N GLN A 376 -19.45 6.80 30.30
CA GLN A 376 -19.25 6.56 28.86
C GLN A 376 -17.85 7.01 28.41
N ALA A 377 -17.73 7.98 27.50
CA ALA A 377 -16.46 8.43 26.95
C ALA A 377 -15.75 9.43 27.88
N GLN A 378 -14.49 9.17 28.21
CA GLN A 378 -13.56 10.13 28.79
C GLN A 378 -12.55 10.54 27.71
N VAL A 379 -12.21 11.84 27.69
CA VAL A 379 -11.32 12.42 26.67
C VAL A 379 -10.12 13.07 27.35
N GLY A 380 -8.91 12.66 26.94
CA GLY A 380 -7.65 13.32 27.25
C GLY A 380 -7.04 13.95 25.99
N LEU A 381 -6.13 14.91 26.17
CA LEU A 381 -5.49 15.59 25.06
C LEU A 381 -4.04 15.97 25.39
N VAL A 382 -3.16 15.60 24.46
CA VAL A 382 -1.72 15.87 24.49
C VAL A 382 -1.35 16.59 23.20
N GLN A 383 -0.65 17.70 23.31
CA GLN A 383 0.02 18.35 22.19
C GLN A 383 1.50 17.97 22.18
N TYR A 384 2.12 17.88 21.02
CA TYR A 384 3.55 17.61 20.92
C TYR A 384 4.23 18.43 19.81
N SER A 385 5.51 18.71 20.01
CA SER A 385 6.40 19.24 18.98
C SER A 385 7.83 18.71 19.20
N SER A 386 8.81 19.54 19.53
CA SER A 386 10.13 19.13 20.07
C SER A 386 10.07 18.69 21.54
N SER A 387 8.90 18.79 22.17
CA SER A 387 8.60 18.26 23.50
C SER A 387 7.12 17.88 23.57
N VAL A 388 6.71 17.10 24.57
CA VAL A 388 5.31 16.71 24.78
C VAL A 388 4.67 17.55 25.89
N ARG A 389 3.42 17.96 25.72
CA ARG A 389 2.63 18.72 26.71
C ARG A 389 1.22 18.14 26.83
N GLN A 390 0.87 17.65 28.01
CA GLN A 390 -0.51 17.29 28.33
C GLN A 390 -1.34 18.58 28.50
N GLU A 391 -2.36 18.77 27.67
CA GLU A 391 -3.31 19.89 27.80
C GLU A 391 -4.39 19.56 28.84
N PHE A 392 -4.82 18.28 28.89
CA PHE A 392 -5.60 17.71 29.98
C PHE A 392 -5.55 16.16 29.99
N PRO A 393 -5.51 15.50 31.16
CA PRO A 393 -5.64 14.04 31.29
C PRO A 393 -7.06 13.55 31.01
N LEU A 394 -7.25 12.23 30.95
CA LEU A 394 -8.58 11.61 30.92
C LEU A 394 -9.37 12.01 32.18
N GLY A 395 -10.68 12.16 32.01
CA GLY A 395 -11.59 12.41 33.12
C GLY A 395 -11.50 13.80 33.78
N GLN A 396 -10.59 14.70 33.37
CA GLN A 396 -10.55 16.07 33.92
C GLN A 396 -11.84 16.84 33.59
N PHE A 397 -12.37 16.66 32.38
CA PHE A 397 -13.61 17.30 31.92
C PHE A 397 -14.71 16.26 31.74
N LYS A 398 -15.88 16.52 32.34
CA LYS A 398 -17.05 15.63 32.31
C LYS A 398 -18.11 16.03 31.29
N SER A 399 -17.87 17.08 30.49
CA SER A 399 -18.80 17.56 29.48
C SER A 399 -18.12 17.98 28.17
N LYS A 400 -18.83 17.85 27.05
CA LYS A 400 -18.40 18.37 25.73
C LYS A 400 -18.07 19.87 25.78
N LYS A 401 -18.85 20.65 26.54
CA LYS A 401 -18.70 22.11 26.64
C LYS A 401 -17.32 22.49 27.19
N ASP A 402 -16.88 21.80 28.22
CA ASP A 402 -15.63 22.12 28.92
C ASP A 402 -14.41 21.63 28.14
N ILE A 403 -14.50 20.46 27.51
CA ILE A 403 -13.49 19.97 26.55
C ILE A 403 -13.32 20.99 25.41
N LYS A 404 -14.41 21.41 24.76
CA LYS A 404 -14.35 22.38 23.64
C LYS A 404 -13.83 23.75 24.09
N ALA A 405 -14.10 24.16 25.34
CA ALA A 405 -13.54 25.36 25.94
C ALA A 405 -12.04 25.25 26.24
N ALA A 406 -11.54 24.07 26.62
CA ALA A 406 -10.12 23.79 26.78
C ALA A 406 -9.39 23.74 25.43
N VAL A 407 -9.93 23.01 24.44
CA VAL A 407 -9.39 22.94 23.07
C VAL A 407 -9.22 24.32 22.45
N LYS A 408 -10.21 25.22 22.64
CA LYS A 408 -10.11 26.62 22.19
C LYS A 408 -8.92 27.36 22.80
N LYS A 409 -8.58 27.09 24.06
CA LYS A 409 -7.48 27.72 24.81
C LYS A 409 -6.09 27.16 24.52
N MET A 410 -5.97 26.01 23.82
CA MET A 410 -4.66 25.42 23.49
C MET A 410 -3.76 26.42 22.77
N ALA A 411 -2.60 26.71 23.36
CA ALA A 411 -1.55 27.51 22.72
C ALA A 411 -0.73 26.62 21.78
N TYR A 412 -0.45 27.09 20.57
CA TYR A 412 0.43 26.44 19.60
C TYR A 412 1.87 26.35 20.14
N MET A 413 2.56 25.22 19.95
CA MET A 413 3.86 24.94 20.57
C MET A 413 5.08 25.34 19.72
N GLU A 414 4.96 25.27 18.39
CA GLU A 414 6.04 25.45 17.41
C GLU A 414 7.23 24.48 17.62
N LYS A 415 8.32 24.65 16.85
CA LYS A 415 9.52 23.76 16.78
C LYS A 415 9.30 22.48 15.96
N GLY A 416 10.03 21.40 16.23
CA GLY A 416 10.05 20.16 15.44
C GLY A 416 8.92 19.17 15.78
N THR A 417 9.04 17.92 15.30
CA THR A 417 7.94 16.93 15.32
C THR A 417 8.44 15.60 15.89
N MET A 418 8.19 15.34 17.18
CA MET A 418 8.65 14.15 17.93
C MET A 418 7.50 13.18 18.21
N THR A 419 6.92 12.59 17.15
CA THR A 419 5.77 11.69 17.25
C THR A 419 6.11 10.41 18.04
N GLY A 420 7.35 9.93 18.00
CA GLY A 420 7.78 8.76 18.77
C GLY A 420 7.82 9.03 20.28
N GLN A 421 8.24 10.22 20.69
CA GLN A 421 8.15 10.69 22.08
C GLN A 421 6.69 10.88 22.51
N ALA A 422 5.83 11.39 21.63
CA ALA A 422 4.40 11.56 21.89
C ALA A 422 3.69 10.20 22.11
N LEU A 423 3.99 9.20 21.28
CA LEU A 423 3.52 7.82 21.46
C LEU A 423 4.02 7.18 22.75
N LYS A 424 5.28 7.42 23.16
CA LYS A 424 5.79 6.95 24.46
C LYS A 424 5.03 7.60 25.61
N TYR A 425 4.76 8.89 25.54
CA TYR A 425 3.97 9.60 26.55
C TYR A 425 2.52 9.10 26.65
N LEU A 426 1.89 8.75 25.52
CA LEU A 426 0.56 8.12 25.51
C LEU A 426 0.52 6.83 26.34
N ILE A 427 1.52 5.97 26.12
CA ILE A 427 1.64 4.65 26.75
C ILE A 427 2.01 4.77 28.23
N ASP A 428 3.08 5.51 28.51
CA ASP A 428 3.73 5.52 29.82
C ASP A 428 3.09 6.56 30.79
N SER A 429 2.30 7.51 30.27
CA SER A 429 1.62 8.55 31.05
C SER A 429 0.11 8.63 30.78
N SER A 430 -0.34 8.94 29.56
CA SER A 430 -1.75 9.34 29.34
C SER A 430 -2.77 8.22 29.52
N PHE A 431 -2.42 6.96 29.22
CA PHE A 431 -3.26 5.79 29.50
C PHE A 431 -2.96 5.10 30.84
N SER A 432 -2.26 5.77 31.74
CA SER A 432 -2.10 5.30 33.13
C SER A 432 -3.30 5.66 34.01
N ILE A 433 -3.54 4.86 35.05
CA ILE A 433 -4.65 5.06 36.00
C ILE A 433 -4.56 6.43 36.71
N ILE A 434 -3.35 6.91 36.99
CA ILE A 434 -3.13 8.22 37.63
C ILE A 434 -3.51 9.41 36.74
N ASN A 435 -3.54 9.23 35.41
CA ASN A 435 -4.06 10.22 34.45
C ASN A 435 -5.50 9.92 34.01
N GLY A 436 -6.27 9.16 34.82
CA GLY A 436 -7.70 8.94 34.65
C GLY A 436 -8.11 7.73 33.80
N ALA A 437 -7.16 6.96 33.27
CA ALA A 437 -7.49 5.80 32.45
C ALA A 437 -8.12 4.68 33.29
N ARG A 438 -9.25 4.13 32.83
CA ARG A 438 -10.05 3.15 33.57
C ARG A 438 -9.60 1.72 33.27
N PRO A 439 -9.44 0.82 34.27
CA PRO A 439 -9.19 -0.60 34.03
C PRO A 439 -10.32 -1.24 33.19
N GLY A 440 -9.97 -2.15 32.28
CA GLY A 440 -10.93 -2.87 31.42
C GLY A 440 -11.60 -2.04 30.32
N VAL A 441 -11.48 -0.70 30.34
CA VAL A 441 -12.10 0.18 29.35
C VAL A 441 -11.22 0.29 28.09
N PRO A 442 -11.78 0.10 26.86
CA PRO A 442 -11.08 0.28 25.60
C PRO A 442 -10.35 1.61 25.47
N LYS A 443 -9.15 1.57 24.87
CA LYS A 443 -8.25 2.72 24.79
C LYS A 443 -7.98 3.08 23.34
N VAL A 444 -8.42 4.27 22.92
CA VAL A 444 -8.32 4.75 21.54
C VAL A 444 -7.36 5.92 21.48
N GLY A 445 -6.27 5.78 20.74
CA GLY A 445 -5.31 6.86 20.49
C GLY A 445 -5.53 7.45 19.10
N ILE A 446 -5.74 8.76 18.99
CA ILE A 446 -5.79 9.46 17.69
C ILE A 446 -4.54 10.32 17.55
N VAL A 447 -3.60 9.90 16.70
CA VAL A 447 -2.44 10.70 16.31
C VAL A 447 -2.81 11.61 15.15
N PHE A 448 -2.50 12.90 15.27
CA PHE A 448 -2.56 13.87 14.18
C PHE A 448 -1.15 14.42 13.90
N THR A 449 -0.69 14.38 12.65
CA THR A 449 0.62 14.91 12.20
C THR A 449 0.52 15.61 10.85
N ASP A 450 1.35 16.62 10.62
CA ASP A 450 1.52 17.23 9.28
C ASP A 450 2.86 16.91 8.60
N GLY A 451 3.73 16.13 9.26
CA GLY A 451 5.12 15.96 8.86
C GLY A 451 5.66 14.53 8.92
N ARG A 452 6.96 14.43 8.69
CA ARG A 452 7.79 13.24 8.96
C ARG A 452 8.34 13.37 10.38
N SER A 453 8.25 12.33 11.20
CA SER A 453 8.78 12.38 12.56
C SER A 453 10.32 12.53 12.56
N GLN A 454 10.82 13.29 13.52
CA GLN A 454 12.25 13.57 13.71
C GLN A 454 12.93 12.54 14.63
N ASP A 455 12.13 11.60 15.15
CA ASP A 455 12.51 10.46 15.97
C ASP A 455 11.88 9.15 15.46
N TYR A 456 12.36 8.01 15.96
CA TYR A 456 11.83 6.70 15.60
C TYR A 456 10.50 6.42 16.30
N ILE A 457 9.46 6.16 15.50
CA ILE A 457 8.10 5.85 15.96
C ILE A 457 7.86 4.35 16.15
N THR A 458 8.59 3.50 15.44
CA THR A 458 8.38 2.04 15.28
C THR A 458 8.09 1.32 16.61
N ASP A 459 9.01 1.37 17.56
CA ASP A 459 8.89 0.63 18.83
C ASP A 459 7.70 1.11 19.67
N ALA A 460 7.41 2.41 19.62
CA ALA A 460 6.32 3.02 20.38
C ALA A 460 4.96 2.72 19.74
N ALA A 461 4.85 2.82 18.41
CA ALA A 461 3.69 2.42 17.65
C ALA A 461 3.38 0.92 17.83
N LYS A 462 4.41 0.06 17.83
CA LYS A 462 4.26 -1.37 18.12
C LYS A 462 3.81 -1.59 19.57
N LYS A 463 4.50 -1.00 20.56
CA LYS A 463 4.16 -1.14 21.99
C LYS A 463 2.73 -0.70 22.30
N ALA A 464 2.23 0.38 21.68
CA ALA A 464 0.84 0.80 21.83
C ALA A 464 -0.15 -0.27 21.35
N LYS A 465 0.11 -0.86 20.18
CA LYS A 465 -0.76 -1.90 19.59
C LYS A 465 -0.65 -3.24 20.32
N ASP A 466 0.55 -3.62 20.77
CA ASP A 466 0.79 -4.80 21.62
C ASP A 466 0.05 -4.71 22.97
N LEU A 467 -0.17 -3.48 23.49
CA LEU A 467 -0.97 -3.21 24.69
C LEU A 467 -2.48 -3.13 24.43
N GLY A 468 -2.95 -3.46 23.22
CA GLY A 468 -4.36 -3.46 22.85
C GLY A 468 -4.96 -2.06 22.63
N PHE A 469 -4.13 -1.02 22.43
CA PHE A 469 -4.66 0.31 22.11
C PHE A 469 -5.08 0.36 20.63
N ARG A 470 -6.30 0.84 20.38
CA ARG A 470 -6.83 1.05 19.03
C ARG A 470 -6.31 2.39 18.49
N MET A 471 -5.25 2.33 17.71
CA MET A 471 -4.53 3.49 17.20
C MET A 471 -5.08 3.93 15.84
N PHE A 472 -5.51 5.18 15.76
CA PHE A 472 -5.84 5.87 14.52
C PHE A 472 -4.74 6.89 14.20
N ALA A 473 -4.41 7.03 12.91
CA ALA A 473 -3.39 7.97 12.44
C ALA A 473 -3.97 8.91 11.38
N VAL A 474 -3.86 10.22 11.58
CA VAL A 474 -4.36 11.25 10.67
C VAL A 474 -3.19 12.10 10.20
N GLY A 475 -2.85 11.95 8.92
CA GLY A 475 -1.83 12.76 8.26
C GLY A 475 -2.44 13.83 7.38
N VAL A 476 -1.87 15.03 7.40
CA VAL A 476 -2.27 16.11 6.51
C VAL A 476 -1.07 16.74 5.81
N GLY A 477 -1.21 17.07 4.52
CA GLY A 477 -0.28 17.88 3.75
C GLY A 477 1.08 17.21 3.50
N ASN A 478 1.98 17.29 4.48
CA ASN A 478 3.35 16.78 4.41
C ASN A 478 3.60 15.54 5.29
N ALA A 479 2.54 14.94 5.86
CA ALA A 479 2.63 13.68 6.58
C ALA A 479 3.17 12.54 5.70
N VAL A 480 3.99 11.66 6.25
CA VAL A 480 4.52 10.47 5.53
C VAL A 480 3.55 9.31 5.71
N GLU A 481 2.95 8.84 4.62
CA GLU A 481 1.87 7.84 4.69
C GLU A 481 2.28 6.53 5.38
N ASP A 482 3.51 6.08 5.16
CA ASP A 482 4.04 4.87 5.81
C ASP A 482 4.25 5.05 7.33
N GLU A 483 4.46 6.29 7.83
CA GLU A 483 4.43 6.56 9.28
C GLU A 483 3.01 6.42 9.83
N LEU A 484 1.99 6.87 9.09
CA LEU A 484 0.59 6.75 9.49
C LEU A 484 0.16 5.28 9.55
N ARG A 485 0.56 4.49 8.55
CA ARG A 485 0.32 3.04 8.49
C ARG A 485 1.07 2.29 9.60
N GLU A 486 2.30 2.70 9.92
CA GLU A 486 3.10 2.16 11.02
C GLU A 486 2.43 2.41 12.39
N ILE A 487 1.81 3.58 12.58
CA ILE A 487 1.06 3.96 13.80
C ILE A 487 -0.29 3.22 13.90
N ALA A 488 -1.03 3.14 12.80
CA ALA A 488 -2.41 2.64 12.77
C ALA A 488 -2.56 1.17 13.21
N SER A 489 -3.67 0.84 13.88
CA SER A 489 -4.06 -0.54 14.20
C SER A 489 -4.60 -1.29 12.98
N GLU A 490 -4.59 -2.63 13.04
CA GLU A 490 -5.19 -3.45 11.99
C GLU A 490 -6.74 -3.46 12.06
N PRO A 491 -7.44 -3.59 10.92
CA PRO A 491 -6.92 -3.48 9.55
C PRO A 491 -6.42 -2.05 9.26
N VAL A 492 -5.16 -1.90 8.82
CA VAL A 492 -4.49 -0.59 8.70
C VAL A 492 -5.27 0.38 7.83
N ALA A 493 -5.77 -0.08 6.68
CA ALA A 493 -6.57 0.72 5.73
C ALA A 493 -7.87 1.29 6.31
N GLU A 494 -8.27 0.88 7.51
CA GLU A 494 -9.43 1.41 8.22
C GLU A 494 -9.10 2.43 9.31
N HIS A 495 -7.83 2.48 9.74
CA HIS A 495 -7.37 3.22 10.91
C HIS A 495 -6.39 4.37 10.56
N TYR A 496 -5.71 4.32 9.40
CA TYR A 496 -4.98 5.48 8.89
C TYR A 496 -5.85 6.32 7.94
N PHE A 497 -5.66 7.63 7.96
CA PHE A 497 -6.31 8.60 7.09
C PHE A 497 -5.30 9.63 6.62
N TYR A 498 -5.34 10.00 5.35
CA TYR A 498 -4.47 11.00 4.75
C TYR A 498 -5.26 11.99 3.88
N THR A 499 -4.82 13.24 3.83
CA THR A 499 -5.22 14.22 2.81
C THR A 499 -4.14 15.26 2.56
N ALA A 500 -4.03 15.78 1.33
CA ALA A 500 -3.06 16.80 0.98
C ALA A 500 -3.42 18.22 1.48
N ASP A 501 -4.64 18.46 1.97
CA ASP A 501 -5.13 19.81 2.32
C ASP A 501 -5.91 19.84 3.64
N PHE A 502 -5.45 20.65 4.60
CA PHE A 502 -6.10 20.90 5.89
C PHE A 502 -7.56 21.35 5.78
N ARG A 503 -7.96 22.01 4.68
CA ARG A 503 -9.37 22.42 4.45
C ARG A 503 -10.31 21.23 4.31
N THR A 504 -9.78 20.03 4.04
CA THR A 504 -10.55 18.78 3.89
C THR A 504 -10.54 17.88 5.13
N ILE A 505 -9.83 18.27 6.21
CA ILE A 505 -9.72 17.51 7.47
C ILE A 505 -11.09 17.12 8.07
N SER A 506 -12.11 17.96 7.88
CA SER A 506 -13.49 17.72 8.34
C SER A 506 -14.14 16.49 7.72
N ASN A 507 -13.72 16.08 6.51
CA ASN A 507 -14.17 14.85 5.86
C ASN A 507 -13.53 13.61 6.49
N ILE A 508 -12.28 13.71 6.95
CA ILE A 508 -11.64 12.67 7.77
C ILE A 508 -12.36 12.58 9.13
N GLY A 509 -12.71 13.73 9.73
CA GLY A 509 -13.53 13.79 10.93
C GLY A 509 -14.81 12.94 10.81
N LYS A 510 -15.59 13.10 9.73
CA LYS A 510 -16.79 12.29 9.48
C LYS A 510 -16.52 10.79 9.39
N LYS A 511 -15.42 10.39 8.73
CA LYS A 511 -15.03 8.97 8.62
C LYS A 511 -14.61 8.36 9.96
N LEU A 512 -13.95 9.15 10.81
CA LEU A 512 -13.54 8.73 12.16
C LEU A 512 -14.71 8.62 13.15
N GLN A 513 -15.70 9.51 13.07
CA GLN A 513 -16.91 9.44 13.90
C GLN A 513 -17.59 8.06 13.81
N MET A 514 -17.63 7.47 12.60
CA MET A 514 -18.19 6.13 12.35
C MET A 514 -17.32 4.95 12.82
N LYS A 515 -16.09 5.18 13.33
CA LYS A 515 -15.13 4.12 13.70
C LYS A 515 -14.59 4.19 15.12
N ILE A 516 -14.76 5.34 15.79
CA ILE A 516 -14.41 5.50 17.21
C ILE A 516 -15.50 4.88 18.09
N CYS A 517 -16.75 4.89 17.63
CA CYS A 517 -17.82 4.07 18.19
C CYS A 517 -17.52 2.59 17.92
N ILE A 518 -17.34 1.79 18.97
CA ILE A 518 -17.00 0.38 18.85
C ILE A 518 -18.30 -0.44 18.78
N GLU A 519 -18.62 -0.92 17.59
CA GLU A 519 -19.19 -2.26 17.44
C GLU A 519 -18.02 -3.23 17.25
N GLU A 520 -17.76 -4.07 18.26
CA GLU A 520 -17.25 -5.42 18.07
C GLU A 520 -18.16 -6.32 18.91
N ASP A 521 -19.13 -6.95 18.25
CA ASP A 521 -19.95 -7.99 18.86
C ASP A 521 -19.05 -9.22 19.06
N PRO A 522 -18.88 -9.73 20.30
CA PRO A 522 -18.09 -10.93 20.57
C PRO A 522 -18.61 -12.20 19.88
N CYS A 523 -19.78 -12.16 19.25
CA CYS A 523 -20.36 -13.28 18.48
C CYS A 523 -19.94 -13.29 17.00
N GLU A 524 -19.32 -12.24 16.44
CA GLU A 524 -19.06 -12.17 15.00
C GLU A 524 -17.92 -13.10 14.53
N CYS A 525 -18.30 -14.31 14.13
CA CYS A 525 -17.48 -15.28 13.40
C CYS A 525 -17.06 -14.82 11.97
N LYS A 526 -16.89 -13.52 11.70
CA LYS A 526 -16.50 -12.96 10.39
C LYS A 526 -15.22 -13.59 9.81
N SER A 527 -14.29 -14.03 10.66
CA SER A 527 -13.08 -14.77 10.25
C SER A 527 -13.39 -16.19 9.76
N ILE A 528 -14.27 -16.92 10.47
CA ILE A 528 -14.70 -18.28 10.14
C ILE A 528 -15.60 -18.28 8.91
N VAL A 529 -16.59 -17.39 8.82
CA VAL A 529 -17.46 -17.26 7.63
C VAL A 529 -16.64 -16.95 6.39
N LYS A 530 -15.72 -15.98 6.46
CA LYS A 530 -14.82 -15.60 5.34
C LYS A 530 -13.81 -16.70 4.97
N PHE A 531 -13.54 -17.65 5.86
CA PHE A 531 -12.79 -18.87 5.56
C PHE A 531 -13.70 -19.91 4.89
N GLN A 532 -14.91 -20.14 5.42
CA GLN A 532 -15.90 -21.06 4.84
C GLN A 532 -16.25 -20.69 3.39
N THR A 533 -16.62 -19.44 3.12
CA THR A 533 -16.94 -19.00 1.73
C THR A 533 -15.75 -19.23 0.79
N LYS A 534 -14.51 -18.99 1.24
CA LYS A 534 -13.30 -19.26 0.44
C LYS A 534 -13.09 -20.75 0.17
N VAL A 535 -13.44 -21.63 1.11
CA VAL A 535 -13.34 -23.08 0.94
C VAL A 535 -14.45 -23.58 0.01
N GLU A 536 -15.67 -23.07 0.15
CA GLU A 536 -16.81 -23.35 -0.73
C GLU A 536 -16.55 -22.89 -2.16
N ASP A 537 -16.02 -21.68 -2.37
CA ASP A 537 -15.59 -21.21 -3.69
C ASP A 537 -14.52 -22.12 -4.31
N LEU A 538 -13.57 -22.62 -3.51
CA LEU A 538 -12.55 -23.56 -3.97
C LEU A 538 -13.15 -24.91 -4.36
N ILE A 539 -14.09 -25.44 -3.58
CA ILE A 539 -14.81 -26.69 -3.86
C ILE A 539 -15.69 -26.54 -5.12
N ASN A 540 -16.45 -25.45 -5.23
CA ASN A 540 -17.28 -25.12 -6.39
C ASN A 540 -16.46 -24.86 -7.66
N SER A 541 -15.20 -24.43 -7.52
CA SER A 541 -14.23 -24.31 -8.62
C SER A 541 -13.69 -25.67 -9.04
N LEU A 542 -13.32 -26.54 -8.08
CA LEU A 542 -12.86 -27.91 -8.33
C LEU A 542 -13.95 -28.79 -8.96
N GLN A 543 -15.18 -28.76 -8.45
CA GLN A 543 -16.30 -29.53 -9.00
C GLN A 543 -16.59 -29.15 -10.45
N ARG A 544 -16.65 -27.85 -10.77
CA ARG A 544 -16.80 -27.37 -12.16
C ARG A 544 -15.64 -27.73 -13.09
N LYS A 545 -14.48 -28.13 -12.54
CA LYS A 545 -13.28 -28.51 -13.32
C LYS A 545 -13.13 -30.02 -13.51
N TYR A 546 -13.85 -30.85 -12.75
CA TYR A 546 -13.68 -32.31 -12.74
C TYR A 546 -14.97 -33.15 -12.86
N ILE A 547 -16.16 -32.53 -12.94
CA ILE A 547 -17.46 -33.24 -13.03
C ILE A 547 -18.17 -33.00 -14.39
N LEU A 548 -17.50 -32.33 -15.34
CA LEU A 548 -17.98 -32.16 -16.72
C LEU A 548 -17.03 -32.82 -17.72
N TRP A 549 -17.02 -34.15 -17.71
CA TRP A 549 -16.52 -35.05 -18.76
C TRP A 549 -17.31 -36.37 -18.71
#